data_AF-A0A540MZ27-F1
#
_entry.id   AF-A0A540MZ27-F1
#
_cell.length_a   1.000
_cell.length_b   1.000
_cell.length_c   1.000
_cell.angle_alpha   90.00
_cell.angle_beta   90.00
_cell.angle_gamma   90.00
#
_symmetry.space_group_name_H-M   'P 1'
#
loop_
_entity.id
_entity.type
_entity.pdbx_description
1 polymer ?
#
loop_
_entity_poly.entity_id
_entity_poly.type
_entity_poly.pdbx_seq_one_letter_code
_entity_poly.pdbx_strand_id
1 'polypeptide(L)' 'MPRNGDVPYTHANVTLAYKDFGYKPTTDLASGLRKFVKWYVSYYGIESRVKKEMDSGKKGSQQTDESG' A
#
# COMPACT_ATOMS: atom_id res chain seq x y z
N MET A 1 -23.42 -18.13 -4.60
CA MET A 1 -22.44 -18.93 -5.37
C MET A 1 -21.28 -18.03 -5.74
N PRO A 2 -20.01 -18.48 -5.67
CA PRO A 2 -18.89 -17.76 -6.28
C PRO A 2 -19.18 -17.52 -7.77
N ARG A 3 -18.61 -16.47 -8.38
CA ARG A 3 -18.75 -16.28 -9.83
C ARG A 3 -18.08 -17.46 -10.55
N ASN A 4 -18.68 -17.92 -11.65
CA ASN A 4 -18.12 -19.03 -12.42
C ASN A 4 -16.65 -18.72 -12.78
N GLY A 5 -15.72 -19.56 -12.30
CA GLY A 5 -14.28 -19.43 -12.55
C GLY A 5 -13.43 -19.08 -11.33
N ASP A 6 -14.03 -18.64 -10.22
CA ASP A 6 -13.27 -18.38 -8.99
C ASP A 6 -12.86 -19.69 -8.31
N VAL A 7 -11.56 -19.86 -8.06
CA VAL A 7 -11.03 -20.97 -7.25
C VAL A 7 -11.08 -20.56 -5.78
N PRO A 8 -11.80 -21.30 -4.90
CA PRO A 8 -11.97 -20.92 -3.50
C PRO A 8 -10.65 -20.77 -2.73
N TYR A 9 -9.68 -21.66 -3.01
CA TYR A 9 -8.36 -21.65 -2.38
C TYR A 9 -7.31 -22.24 -3.33
N THR A 10 -6.12 -21.65 -3.35
CA THR A 10 -4.97 -22.16 -4.11
C THR A 10 -3.73 -22.21 -3.21
N HIS A 11 -2.91 -23.25 -3.39
CA HIS A 11 -1.67 -23.45 -2.66
C HIS A 11 -0.58 -23.92 -3.62
N ALA A 12 0.59 -23.29 -3.57
CA ALA A 12 1.74 -23.68 -4.37
C ALA A 12 2.72 -24.51 -3.53
N ASN A 13 3.06 -25.73 -3.99
CA ASN A 13 4.18 -26.48 -3.45
C ASN A 13 5.49 -25.96 -4.07
N VAL A 14 6.29 -25.27 -3.28
CA VAL A 14 7.54 -24.64 -3.74
C VAL A 14 8.79 -25.46 -3.40
N THR A 15 8.64 -26.74 -3.06
CA THR A 15 9.74 -27.62 -2.64
C THR A 15 10.85 -27.72 -3.70
N LEU A 16 10.49 -27.84 -4.98
CA LEU A 16 11.48 -27.91 -6.06
C LEU A 16 12.20 -26.56 -6.26
N ALA A 17 11.45 -25.46 -6.25
CA ALA A 17 12.04 -24.12 -6.37
C ALA A 17 13.05 -23.83 -5.23
N TYR A 18 12.76 -24.30 -4.02
CA TYR A 18 13.67 -24.23 -2.90
C TYR A 18 14.95 -25.07 -3.12
N LYS A 19 14.81 -26.32 -3.57
CA LYS A 19 15.95 -27.24 -3.75
C LYS A 19 16.88 -26.81 -4.89
N ASP A 20 16.29 -26.44 -6.02
CA ASP A 20 17.02 -26.24 -7.27
C ASP A 20 17.57 -24.81 -7.37
N PHE A 21 16.88 -23.84 -6.77
CA PHE A 21 17.21 -22.40 -6.90
C PHE A 21 17.39 -21.68 -5.57
N GLY A 22 17.23 -22.37 -4.43
CA GLY A 22 17.28 -21.71 -3.12
C GLY A 22 16.15 -20.72 -2.89
N TYR A 23 15.03 -20.83 -3.62
CA TYR A 23 13.91 -19.91 -3.50
C TYR A 23 13.31 -19.95 -2.09
N LYS A 24 13.30 -18.80 -1.42
CA LYS A 24 12.76 -18.60 -0.06
C LYS A 24 12.05 -17.24 0.02
N PRO A 25 10.71 -17.19 -0.12
CA PRO A 25 9.99 -15.92 0.01
C PRO A 25 10.07 -15.44 1.47
N THR A 26 10.49 -14.19 1.65
CA THR A 26 10.70 -13.58 2.99
C THR A 26 9.77 -12.41 3.29
N THR A 27 9.01 -11.94 2.30
CA THR A 27 8.08 -10.82 2.49
C THR A 27 6.74 -11.36 2.99
N ASP A 28 6.36 -11.00 4.21
CA ASP A 28 5.03 -11.30 4.74
C ASP A 28 3.94 -10.50 4.03
N LEU A 29 2.69 -10.97 4.16
CA LEU A 29 1.54 -10.39 3.47
C LEU A 29 1.35 -8.90 3.79
N ALA A 30 1.47 -8.51 5.06
CA ALA A 30 1.21 -7.14 5.47
C ALA A 30 2.28 -6.19 4.92
N SER A 31 3.56 -6.61 4.95
CA SER A 31 4.66 -5.83 4.39
C SER A 31 4.59 -5.73 2.87
N GLY A 32 4.23 -6.82 2.19
CA GLY A 32 4.02 -6.83 0.74
C GLY A 32 2.89 -5.89 0.33
N LEU A 33 1.74 -5.96 1.00
CA LEU A 33 0.57 -5.13 0.71
C LEU A 33 0.84 -3.64 0.90
N ARG A 34 1.54 -3.26 1.99
CA ARG A 34 1.95 -1.87 2.22
C ARG A 34 2.84 -1.33 1.10
N LYS A 35 3.85 -2.10 0.69
CA LYS A 35 4.76 -1.73 -0.40
C LYS A 35 4.02 -1.60 -1.74
N PHE A 36 3.12 -2.55 -2.02
CA PHE A 36 2.30 -2.55 -3.22
C PHE A 36 1.41 -1.31 -3.32
N VAL A 37 0.64 -0.99 -2.26
CA VAL A 37 -0.24 0.18 -2.24
C VAL A 37 0.56 1.47 -2.40
N LYS A 38 1.70 1.60 -1.70
CA LYS A 38 2.58 2.76 -1.83
C LYS A 38 3.05 2.94 -3.29
N TRP A 39 3.51 1.88 -3.93
CA TRP A 39 3.91 1.90 -5.33
C TRP A 39 2.72 2.29 -6.24
N TYR A 40 1.56 1.65 -6.07
CA TYR A 40 0.38 1.87 -6.90
C TYR A 40 -0.09 3.33 -6.86
N VAL A 41 -0.21 3.88 -5.66
CA VAL A 41 -0.62 5.28 -5.45
C VAL A 41 0.39 6.25 -6.06
N SER A 42 1.69 5.98 -5.88
CA SER A 42 2.76 6.79 -6.47
C SER A 42 2.77 6.73 -8.00
N TYR A 43 2.51 5.56 -8.58
CA TYR A 43 2.55 5.34 -10.02
C TYR A 43 1.40 6.04 -10.73
N TYR A 44 0.19 5.98 -10.16
CA TYR A 44 -1.00 6.62 -10.73
C TYR A 44 -1.26 8.05 -10.23
N GLY A 45 -0.39 8.59 -9.37
CA GLY A 45 -0.56 9.94 -8.82
C GLY A 45 -1.86 10.12 -8.03
N ILE A 46 -2.36 9.06 -7.39
CA ILE A 46 -3.61 9.11 -6.63
C ILE A 46 -3.36 9.90 -5.35
N GLU A 47 -4.05 11.01 -5.17
CA GLU A 47 -4.02 11.69 -3.88
C GLU A 47 -4.91 10.94 -2.89
N SER A 48 -4.30 10.36 -1.85
CA SER A 48 -5.09 9.78 -0.78
C SER A 48 -5.81 10.91 -0.02
N ARG A 49 -7.11 10.76 0.20
CA ARG A 49 -7.91 11.75 0.95
C ARG A 49 -7.36 12.00 2.36
N VAL A 50 -6.67 11.01 2.93
CA VAL A 50 -5.96 11.09 4.23
C VAL A 50 -4.87 12.16 4.21
N LYS A 51 -4.15 12.34 3.09
CA LYS A 51 -3.10 13.35 2.97
C LYS A 51 -3.68 14.78 2.92
N LYS A 52 -4.90 14.94 2.39
CA LYS A 52 -5.55 16.24 2.20
C LYS A 52 -5.99 16.87 3.54
N GLU A 53 -6.43 16.06 4.49
CA GLU A 53 -6.81 16.54 5.83
C GLU A 53 -5.60 16.98 6.65
N MET A 54 -4.48 16.24 6.59
CA MET A 54 -3.25 16.58 7.31
C MET A 54 -2.55 17.84 6.79
N ASP A 55 -2.59 18.12 5.48
CA ASP A 55 -1.98 19.32 4.89
C ASP A 55 -2.82 20.58 5.13
N SER A 56 -4.16 20.43 5.16
CA SER A 56 -5.09 21.55 5.39
C SER A 56 -5.01 22.16 6.80
N GLY A 57 -4.57 21.39 7.81
CA GLY A 57 -4.42 21.85 9.19
C GLY A 57 -3.17 22.68 9.47
N LYS A 58 -2.22 22.81 8.53
CA LYS A 58 -0.94 23.51 8.75
C LYS A 58 -0.91 24.96 8.22
N LYS A 59 -2.00 25.46 7.64
CA LYS A 59 -2.09 26.76 6.95
C LYS A 59 -2.75 27.89 7.78
N GLY A 60 -2.76 27.79 9.11
CA GLY A 60 -3.58 28.67 9.97
C GLY A 60 -2.86 29.37 11.13
N SER A 61 -1.60 29.79 11.00
CA SER A 61 -0.94 30.59 12.05
C SER A 61 0.00 31.65 11.50
N GLN A 62 -0.56 32.69 10.87
CA GLN A 62 0.02 34.03 10.82
C GLN A 62 -1.15 35.00 10.94
N GLN A 63 -1.56 35.24 12.18
CA GLN A 63 -2.49 36.32 12.52
C GLN A 63 -1.64 37.59 12.58
N THR A 64 -2.02 38.56 11.76
CA THR A 64 -1.41 39.88 11.65
C THR A 64 -1.78 40.69 12.88
N ASP A 65 -0.79 41.15 13.63
CA ASP A 65 -0.99 42.11 14.71
C ASP A 65 -1.21 43.49 14.08
N GLU A 66 -2.42 44.02 14.26
CA GLU A 66 -2.86 45.34 13.79
C GLU A 66 -2.05 46.48 14.40
N SER A 67 -1.87 47.52 13.60
CA SER A 67 -1.29 48.80 14.00
C SER A 67 -2.16 49.54 15.01
N GLY A 68 -1.49 50.20 15.96
CA GLY A 68 -1.99 51.30 16.77
C GLY A 68 -0.82 52.18 17.19
#